data_AF-A0A8T6M4Z5-F1
#
_entry.id   AF-A0A8T6M4Z5-F1
#
_cell.length_a   1.000
_cell.length_b   1.000
_cell.length_c   1.000
_cell.angle_alpha   90.00
_cell.angle_beta   90.00
_cell.angle_gamma   90.00
#
_symmetry.space_group_name_H-M   'P 1'
#
loop_
_entity.id
_entity.type
_entity.pdbx_description
1 polymer ?
#
loop_
_entity_poly.entity_id
_entity_poly.type
_entity_poly.pdbx_seq_one_letter_code
_entity_poly.pdbx_strand_id
1 'polypeptide(L)'
;MAKTKTPKYLDEAFEEICAELLATFLKKHKDYGKGNILSIKELGMSFRISEKGERLKNLLMTNGEPENESLNDTWTDIAVYSIIGLLYRRGWFEKLDVNPDLKDK
;
A
#
# COMPACT_ATOMS: atom_id res chain seq x y z
N MET A 1 -6.04 13.87 16.50
CA MET A 1 -5.17 13.76 15.31
C MET A 1 -4.51 15.11 15.11
N ALA A 2 -3.18 15.17 15.06
CA ALA A 2 -2.46 16.43 14.89
C ALA A 2 -2.79 17.02 13.52
N LYS A 3 -3.01 18.34 13.45
CA LYS A 3 -3.27 19.08 12.21
C LYS A 3 -2.15 18.79 11.21
N THR A 4 -2.47 18.14 10.09
CA THR A 4 -1.54 17.94 8.98
C THR A 4 -1.13 19.32 8.46
N LYS A 5 0.16 19.61 8.60
CA LYS A 5 0.76 20.85 8.17
C LYS A 5 1.02 20.66 6.68
N THR A 6 0.49 21.53 5.81
CA THR A 6 0.74 21.43 4.37
C THR A 6 2.25 21.37 4.12
N PRO A 7 2.76 20.33 3.45
CA PRO A 7 4.18 20.16 3.24
C PRO A 7 4.73 21.31 2.40
N LYS A 8 5.90 21.82 2.78
CA LYS A 8 6.60 22.90 2.08
C LYS A 8 7.65 22.36 1.11
N TYR A 9 8.22 21.21 1.41
CA TYR A 9 9.26 20.57 0.61
C TYR A 9 8.84 19.17 0.14
N LEU A 10 9.50 18.66 -0.91
CA LEU A 10 9.12 17.40 -1.55
C LEU A 10 9.34 16.17 -0.65
N ASP A 11 10.40 16.19 0.16
CA ASP A 11 10.70 15.19 1.17
C ASP A 11 9.63 15.17 2.27
N GLU A 12 9.18 16.34 2.75
CA GLU A 12 8.06 16.42 3.70
C GLU A 12 6.77 15.80 3.12
N ALA A 13 6.45 16.10 1.85
CA ALA A 13 5.30 15.51 1.17
C ALA A 13 5.46 13.99 0.96
N PHE A 14 6.67 13.53 0.64
CA PHE A 14 6.97 12.11 0.47
C PHE A 14 6.81 11.35 1.79
N GLU A 15 7.28 11.92 2.89
CA GLU A 15 7.10 11.36 4.24
C GLU A 15 5.62 11.26 4.63
N GLU A 16 4.82 12.28 4.31
CA GLU A 16 3.37 12.26 4.55
C GLU A 16 2.70 11.12 3.79
N ILE A 17 3.01 10.94 2.51
CA ILE A 17 2.51 9.80 1.71
C ILE A 17 2.99 8.46 2.29
N CYS A 18 4.25 8.34 2.72
CA CYS A 18 4.73 7.11 3.37
C CYS A 18 3.96 6.78 4.65
N ALA A 19 3.55 7.79 5.43
CA ALA A 19 2.72 7.59 6.61
C ALA A 19 1.31 7.08 6.25
N GLU A 20 0.71 7.61 5.19
CA GLU A 20 -0.58 7.13 4.66
C GLU A 20 -0.50 5.70 4.12
N LEU A 21 0.59 5.36 3.43
CA LEU A 21 0.86 3.99 2.96
C LEU A 21 0.99 3.02 4.13
N LEU A 22 1.69 3.42 5.20
CA LEU A 22 1.79 2.62 6.42
C LEU A 22 0.41 2.42 7.06
N ALA A 23 -0.40 3.47 7.19
CA ALA A 23 -1.76 3.36 7.73
C ALA A 23 -2.64 2.41 6.90
N THR A 24 -2.55 2.50 5.57
CA THR A 24 -3.25 1.60 4.65
C THR A 24 -2.80 0.15 4.82
N PHE A 25 -1.49 -0.07 4.92
CA PHE A 25 -0.92 -1.39 5.20
C PHE A 25 -1.46 -1.95 6.52
N LEU A 26 -1.41 -1.18 7.61
CA LEU A 26 -1.84 -1.63 8.94
C LEU A 26 -3.33 -2.01 8.95
N LYS A 27 -4.19 -1.20 8.32
CA LYS A 27 -5.62 -1.50 8.18
C LYS A 27 -5.85 -2.82 7.46
N LYS A 28 -5.25 -3.02 6.29
CA LYS A 28 -5.38 -4.27 5.52
C LYS A 28 -4.76 -5.47 6.25
N HIS A 29 -3.63 -5.26 6.92
CA HIS A 29 -2.95 -6.32 7.66
C HIS A 29 -3.78 -6.82 8.85
N LYS A 30 -4.55 -5.93 9.50
CA LYS A 30 -5.49 -6.31 10.56
C LYS A 30 -6.58 -7.26 10.05
N ASP A 31 -7.09 -7.03 8.84
CA ASP A 31 -8.17 -7.82 8.27
C ASP A 31 -7.69 -9.15 7.65
N TYR A 32 -6.55 -9.14 6.97
CA TYR A 32 -6.07 -10.30 6.17
C TYR A 32 -4.91 -11.08 6.80
N GLY A 33 -4.18 -10.48 7.74
CA GLY A 33 -2.94 -11.03 8.29
C GLY A 33 -1.84 -11.27 7.24
N LYS A 34 -0.90 -12.17 7.55
CA LYS A 34 0.25 -12.51 6.68
C LYS A 34 -0.05 -13.56 5.62
N GLY A 35 -1.04 -14.43 5.86
CA GLY A 35 -1.20 -15.71 5.16
C GLY A 35 -1.26 -15.61 3.64
N ASN A 36 -2.05 -14.65 3.11
CA ASN A 36 -2.22 -14.47 1.68
C ASN A 36 -0.93 -14.05 0.96
N ILE A 37 -0.13 -13.17 1.57
CA ILE A 37 1.14 -12.75 0.97
C ILE A 37 2.16 -13.89 1.00
N LEU A 38 2.23 -14.63 2.11
CA LEU A 38 3.19 -15.73 2.26
C LEU A 38 2.87 -16.92 1.34
N SER A 39 1.61 -17.13 0.99
CA SER A 39 1.22 -18.19 0.06
C SER A 39 1.56 -17.85 -1.39
N ILE A 40 1.33 -16.61 -1.82
CA ILE A 40 1.54 -16.18 -3.21
C ILE A 40 2.99 -15.71 -3.49
N LYS A 41 3.72 -15.29 -2.43
CA LYS A 41 5.11 -14.82 -2.47
C LYS A 41 5.33 -13.65 -3.45
N GLU A 42 6.59 -13.36 -3.78
CA GLU A 42 6.98 -12.25 -4.66
C GLU A 42 6.33 -12.34 -6.05
N LEU A 43 6.26 -13.54 -6.64
CA LEU A 43 5.63 -13.75 -7.95
C LEU A 43 4.13 -13.43 -7.93
N GLY A 44 3.42 -13.83 -6.87
CA GLY A 44 2.01 -13.49 -6.72
C GLY A 44 1.79 -12.00 -6.54
N MET A 45 2.64 -11.33 -5.75
CA MET A 45 2.59 -9.88 -5.61
C MET A 45 2.82 -9.15 -6.94
N SER A 46 3.73 -9.65 -7.79
CA SER A 46 3.94 -9.03 -9.11
C SER A 46 2.72 -9.13 -10.02
N PHE A 47 1.99 -10.26 -9.98
CA PHE A 47 0.72 -10.38 -10.71
C PHE A 47 -0.33 -9.40 -10.19
N ARG A 48 -0.48 -9.27 -8.87
CA ARG A 48 -1.43 -8.31 -8.26
C ARG A 48 -1.12 -6.86 -8.64
N ILE A 49 0.17 -6.49 -8.67
CA ILE A 49 0.61 -5.18 -9.13
C ILE A 49 0.27 -4.99 -10.61
N SER A 50 0.50 -6.01 -11.44
CA SER A 50 0.19 -5.94 -12.88
C SER A 50 -1.30 -5.72 -13.14
N GLU A 51 -2.18 -6.45 -12.45
CA GLU A 51 -3.64 -6.27 -12.56
C GLU A 51 -4.06 -4.83 -12.22
N LYS A 52 -3.48 -4.26 -11.16
CA LYS A 52 -3.71 -2.87 -10.77
C LYS A 52 -3.13 -1.87 -11.77
N GLY A 53 -1.99 -2.18 -12.38
CA GLY A 53 -1.39 -1.39 -13.45
C GLY A 53 -2.27 -1.32 -14.70
N GLU A 54 -2.88 -2.43 -15.10
CA GLU A 54 -3.82 -2.44 -16.24
C GLU A 54 -5.09 -1.64 -15.92
N ARG A 55 -5.62 -1.78 -14.69
CA ARG A 55 -6.72 -0.93 -14.24
C ARG A 55 -6.37 0.56 -14.29
N LEU A 56 -5.18 0.92 -13.79
CA LEU A 56 -4.71 2.30 -13.79
C LEU A 56 -4.64 2.88 -15.20
N LYS A 57 -4.09 2.12 -16.16
CA LYS A 57 -4.07 2.51 -17.57
C LYS A 57 -5.48 2.78 -18.10
N ASN A 58 -6.42 1.87 -17.82
CA ASN A 58 -7.79 2.02 -18.29
C ASN A 58 -8.44 3.30 -17.77
N LEU A 59 -8.34 3.60 -16.47
CA LEU A 59 -8.91 4.80 -15.87
C LEU A 59 -8.28 6.09 -16.45
N LEU A 60 -6.97 6.10 -16.70
CA LEU A 60 -6.28 7.24 -17.30
C LEU A 60 -6.66 7.46 -18.76
N MET A 61 -6.92 6.39 -19.52
CA MET A 61 -7.30 6.48 -20.94
C MET A 61 -8.76 6.89 -21.14
N THR A 62 -9.66 6.54 -20.22
CA THR A 62 -11.09 6.77 -20.40
C THR A 62 -11.59 8.12 -19.86
N ASN A 63 -10.72 8.96 -19.26
CA ASN A 63 -11.13 10.13 -18.47
C ASN A 63 -12.23 9.80 -17.43
N GLY A 64 -12.35 8.52 -17.09
CA GLY A 64 -13.56 7.96 -16.50
C GLY A 64 -13.67 8.27 -15.02
N GLU A 65 -14.88 8.54 -14.57
CA GLU A 65 -15.19 8.51 -13.14
C GLU A 65 -15.03 7.06 -12.63
N PRO A 66 -14.19 6.82 -11.61
CA PRO A 66 -13.99 5.48 -11.10
C PRO A 66 -15.28 4.97 -10.43
N GLU A 67 -15.85 3.87 -10.93
CA GLU A 67 -17.07 3.26 -10.35
C GLU A 67 -16.84 2.57 -9.00
N ASN A 68 -15.63 2.08 -8.71
CA ASN A 68 -15.37 1.19 -7.56
C ASN A 68 -14.16 1.56 -6.68
N GLU A 69 -13.04 2.01 -7.25
CA GLU A 69 -11.79 2.32 -6.51
C GLU A 69 -11.13 3.48 -7.26
N SER A 70 -10.64 4.48 -6.53
CA SER A 70 -10.07 5.69 -7.14
C SER A 70 -8.69 5.43 -7.76
N LEU A 71 -8.22 6.39 -8.56
CA LEU A 71 -6.83 6.40 -9.05
C LEU A 71 -5.83 6.39 -7.89
N ASN A 72 -6.11 7.16 -6.82
CA ASN A 72 -5.24 7.26 -5.65
C ASN A 72 -5.17 5.94 -4.88
N ASP A 73 -6.29 5.24 -4.73
CA ASP A 73 -6.32 3.91 -4.11
C ASP A 73 -5.48 2.91 -4.91
N THR A 74 -5.57 2.98 -6.24
CA THR A 74 -4.80 2.11 -7.13
C THR A 74 -3.29 2.33 -6.97
N TRP A 75 -2.84 3.59 -6.92
CA TRP A 75 -1.45 3.94 -6.65
C TRP A 75 -0.99 3.49 -5.26
N THR A 76 -1.82 3.73 -4.24
CA THR A 76 -1.58 3.35 -2.85
C THR A 76 -1.35 1.85 -2.74
N ASP A 77 -2.18 1.04 -3.39
CA ASP A 77 -2.05 -0.41 -3.35
C ASP A 77 -0.80 -0.92 -4.03
N ILE A 78 -0.46 -0.37 -5.20
CA ILE A 78 0.79 -0.71 -5.90
C ILE A 78 1.99 -0.39 -5.01
N ALA A 79 2.01 0.78 -4.37
CA ALA A 79 3.09 1.18 -3.47
C ALA A 79 3.17 0.29 -2.23
N VAL A 80 2.04 -0.05 -1.60
CA VAL A 80 2.00 -0.97 -0.45
C VAL A 80 2.52 -2.36 -0.84
N TYR A 81 2.09 -2.94 -1.96
CA TYR A 81 2.62 -4.22 -2.43
C TYR A 81 4.13 -4.15 -2.71
N SER A 82 4.61 -3.05 -3.26
CA SER A 82 6.04 -2.85 -3.53
C SER A 82 6.85 -2.81 -2.22
N ILE A 83 6.36 -2.11 -1.19
CA ILE A 83 6.97 -2.09 0.14
C ILE A 83 6.95 -3.49 0.76
N ILE A 84 5.82 -4.21 0.71
CA ILE A 84 5.72 -5.60 1.20
C ILE A 84 6.74 -6.50 0.48
N GLY A 85 6.92 -6.33 -0.83
CA GLY A 85 7.96 -7.03 -1.60
C GLY A 85 9.36 -6.80 -1.03
N LEU A 86 9.71 -5.54 -0.74
CA LEU A 86 11.00 -5.21 -0.10
C LEU A 86 11.14 -5.82 1.30
N LEU A 87 10.06 -5.80 2.11
CA LEU A 87 10.05 -6.42 3.43
C LEU A 87 10.23 -7.95 3.34
N TYR A 88 9.54 -8.59 2.39
CA TYR A 88 9.63 -10.02 2.14
C TYR A 88 11.04 -10.44 1.71
N ARG A 89 11.67 -9.70 0.79
CA ARG A 89 13.05 -9.98 0.36
C ARG A 89 14.09 -9.84 1.48
N ARG A 90 13.79 -9.04 2.50
CA ARG A 90 14.62 -8.89 3.71
C ARG A 90 14.28 -9.93 4.80
N GLY A 91 13.28 -10.77 4.58
CA GLY A 91 12.74 -11.72 5.56
C GLY A 91 11.98 -11.05 6.71
N TRP A 92 11.72 -9.75 6.61
CA TRP A 92 11.09 -8.96 7.67
C TRP A 92 9.59 -9.21 7.75
N PHE A 93 8.94 -9.37 6.59
CA PHE A 93 7.50 -9.62 6.54
C PHE A 93 7.13 -10.95 7.22
N GLU A 94 7.97 -11.98 7.06
CA GLU A 94 7.75 -13.26 7.74
C GLU A 94 8.04 -13.18 9.24
N LYS A 95 9.16 -12.55 9.62
CA LYS A 95 9.72 -12.64 10.98
C LYS A 95 9.20 -11.61 11.98
N LEU A 96 8.74 -10.45 11.52
CA LEU A 96 8.36 -9.34 12.38
C LEU A 96 6.85 -9.21 12.46
N ASP A 97 6.33 -8.87 13.64
CA ASP A 97 4.92 -8.55 13.84
C ASP A 97 4.70 -7.04 13.93
N VAL A 98 3.48 -6.62 13.59
CA VAL A 98 3.05 -5.23 13.78
C VAL A 98 3.05 -4.90 15.27
N ASN A 99 3.60 -3.73 15.62
CA ASN A 99 3.58 -3.22 16.99
C ASN A 99 2.14 -3.22 17.53
N PRO A 100 1.84 -3.91 18.66
CA PRO A 100 0.50 -3.94 19.25
C PRO A 100 -0.07 -2.55 19.54
N ASP A 101 0.75 -1.56 19.88
CA ASP A 101 0.31 -0.18 20.17
C ASP A 101 -0.19 0.59 18.92
N LEU A 102 0.03 0.02 17.72
CA LEU A 102 -0.46 0.55 16.45
C LEU A 102 -1.70 -0.21 15.93
N LYS A 103 -2.21 -1.22 16.64
CA LYS A 103 -3.36 -2.03 16.18
C LYS A 103 -4.72 -1.33 16.33
N ASP A 104 -4.77 -0.27 17.16
CA ASP A 104 -6.00 0.43 17.56
C ASP A 104 -6.02 1.92 17.19
N LYS A 105 -5.03 2.39 16.41
CA LYS A 105 -5.04 3.72 15.79
C LYS A 105 -5.52 3.62 14.35
#